data_AF-A0A7K9U0Y3-F1
#
_entry.id   AF-A0A7K9U0Y3-F1
#
_cell.length_a   1.000
_cell.length_b   1.000
_cell.length_c   1.000
_cell.angle_alpha   90.00
_cell.angle_beta   90.00
_cell.angle_gamma   90.00
#
_symmetry.space_group_name_H-M   'P 1'
#
loop_
_entity.id
_entity.type
_entity.pdbx_description
1 polymer ?
#
loop_
_entity_poly.entity_id
_entity_poly.type
_entity_poly.pdbx_seq_one_letter_code
_entity_poly.pdbx_strand_id
1 'polypeptide(L)'
;QELTTALEKNPDDAQYYCQRAYAYILLQRYADAVADAEKSLELNPNNAVALLRKGLGEYHIKNYASALESFREGQRLDNVDDTFTIWIKRCEETLNITFVEIVGFFFFCLLRYDWYQTESQVIVTIMIKNAQKDDVSVQFSEKEMNASVRLPSGEDYNLRLVLLHSIVPGQSTFKVLSTKIEIKMKKPEAVRWEKLEGQGDSPKLKQFTPDTQHLYPSSSHYTRNWDKLVVEIKEEEKNEKLEGDAALNKLFQQIYSDGTDEVKRAMNKSFMESGGTVLSTNWSDVGKRKVEVNPPDDMEWKKF
;
A
#
# COMPACT_ATOMS: atom_id res chain seq x y z
N GLN A 1 -8.19 -24.93 -54.22
CA GLN A 1 -8.01 -26.04 -55.20
C GLN A 1 -7.41 -25.50 -56.49
N GLU A 2 -8.00 -24.46 -57.11
CA GLU A 2 -7.44 -23.81 -58.31
C GLU A 2 -5.99 -23.33 -58.15
N LEU A 3 -5.66 -22.69 -57.02
CA LEU A 3 -4.28 -22.24 -56.72
C LEU A 3 -3.28 -23.39 -56.56
N THR A 4 -3.73 -24.54 -56.05
CA THR A 4 -2.87 -25.73 -55.91
C THR A 4 -2.56 -26.32 -57.29
N THR A 5 -3.57 -26.43 -58.15
CA THR A 5 -3.39 -26.88 -59.54
C THR A 5 -2.58 -25.89 -60.37
N ALA A 6 -2.67 -24.59 -60.09
CA ALA A 6 -1.83 -23.58 -60.73
C ALA A 6 -0.35 -23.74 -60.34
N LEU A 7 -0.07 -24.03 -59.06
CA LEU A 7 1.29 -24.28 -58.56
C LEU A 7 1.87 -25.62 -59.04
N GLU A 8 1.04 -26.64 -59.32
CA GLU A 8 1.48 -27.87 -59.98
C GLU A 8 1.95 -27.63 -61.42
N LYS A 9 1.38 -26.63 -62.09
CA LYS A 9 1.77 -26.25 -63.47
C LYS A 9 2.97 -25.32 -63.49
N ASN A 10 3.01 -24.35 -62.57
CA ASN A 10 4.06 -23.34 -62.45
C ASN A 10 4.51 -23.21 -60.99
N PRO A 11 5.52 -23.99 -60.56
CA PRO A 11 5.95 -24.04 -59.16
C PRO A 11 6.81 -22.85 -58.73
N ASP A 12 7.26 -21.98 -59.64
CA ASP A 12 8.18 -20.87 -59.34
C ASP A 12 7.48 -19.50 -59.28
N ASP A 13 6.15 -19.47 -59.33
CA ASP A 13 5.40 -18.22 -59.29
C ASP A 13 5.07 -17.80 -57.85
N ALA A 14 5.83 -16.81 -57.36
CA ALA A 14 5.66 -16.22 -56.03
C ALA A 14 4.23 -15.71 -55.77
N GLN A 15 3.53 -15.22 -56.80
CA GLN A 15 2.20 -14.63 -56.63
C GLN A 15 1.15 -15.68 -56.26
N TYR A 16 1.23 -16.88 -56.83
CA TYR A 16 0.31 -17.97 -56.48
C TYR A 16 0.50 -18.45 -55.05
N TYR A 17 1.74 -18.56 -54.57
CA TYR A 17 2.01 -18.85 -53.16
C TYR A 17 1.47 -17.76 -52.24
N CYS A 18 1.70 -16.50 -52.58
CA CYS A 18 1.16 -15.38 -51.83
C CYS A 18 -0.37 -15.47 -51.74
N GLN A 19 -1.07 -15.66 -52.87
CA GLN A 19 -2.54 -15.77 -52.92
C GLN A 19 -3.07 -16.98 -52.14
N ARG A 20 -2.36 -18.11 -52.18
CA ARG A 20 -2.72 -19.30 -51.43
C ARG A 20 -2.54 -19.12 -49.93
N ALA A 21 -1.49 -18.42 -49.50
CA ALA A 21 -1.31 -18.00 -48.11
C ALA A 21 -2.51 -17.18 -47.60
N TYR A 22 -3.02 -16.24 -48.39
CA TYR A 22 -4.20 -15.46 -48.02
C TYR A 22 -5.45 -16.33 -47.88
N ALA A 23 -5.68 -17.26 -48.82
CA ALA A 23 -6.76 -18.22 -48.71
C ALA A 23 -6.64 -19.07 -47.44
N TYR A 24 -5.43 -19.49 -47.07
CA TYR A 24 -5.20 -20.22 -45.82
C TYR A 24 -5.45 -19.38 -44.56
N ILE A 25 -5.13 -18.08 -44.56
CA ILE A 25 -5.50 -17.17 -43.46
C ILE A 25 -7.02 -17.11 -43.29
N LEU A 26 -7.77 -16.97 -44.39
CA LEU A 26 -9.24 -16.95 -44.37
C LEU A 26 -9.83 -18.28 -43.88
N LEU A 27 -9.16 -19.40 -44.17
CA LEU A 27 -9.51 -20.73 -43.69
C LEU A 27 -8.99 -21.03 -42.27
N GLN A 28 -8.37 -20.07 -41.59
CA GLN A 28 -7.76 -20.22 -40.26
C GLN A 28 -6.64 -21.29 -40.18
N ARG A 29 -6.05 -21.63 -41.33
CA ARG A 29 -4.91 -22.54 -41.46
C ARG A 29 -3.62 -21.73 -41.43
N TYR A 30 -3.33 -21.14 -40.28
CA TYR A 30 -2.27 -20.14 -40.16
C TYR A 30 -0.87 -20.70 -40.39
N ALA A 31 -0.57 -21.93 -39.95
CA ALA A 31 0.74 -22.54 -40.17
C ALA A 31 1.03 -22.77 -41.66
N ASP A 32 0.03 -23.23 -42.42
CA ASP A 32 0.16 -23.41 -43.87
C ASP A 32 0.27 -22.06 -44.59
N ALA A 33 -0.41 -21.02 -44.09
CA ALA A 33 -0.29 -19.67 -44.63
C ALA A 33 1.12 -19.10 -44.47
N VAL A 34 1.76 -19.32 -43.31
CA VAL A 34 3.14 -18.89 -43.07
C VAL A 34 4.09 -19.61 -44.02
N ALA A 35 3.98 -20.93 -44.16
CA ALA A 35 4.83 -21.71 -45.06
C ALA A 35 4.73 -21.24 -46.53
N ASP A 36 3.52 -20.95 -47.01
CA ASP A 36 3.31 -20.41 -48.36
C ASP A 36 3.82 -18.98 -48.50
N ALA A 37 3.65 -18.14 -47.48
CA ALA A 37 4.18 -16.78 -47.50
C ALA A 37 5.71 -16.78 -47.51
N GLU A 38 6.35 -17.68 -46.76
CA GLU A 38 7.81 -17.88 -46.79
C GLU A 38 8.28 -18.37 -48.15
N LYS A 39 7.59 -19.34 -48.76
CA LYS A 39 7.91 -19.79 -50.12
C LYS A 39 7.78 -18.67 -51.15
N SER A 40 6.77 -17.81 -51.00
CA SER A 40 6.64 -16.61 -51.83
C SER A 40 7.81 -15.63 -51.65
N LEU A 41 8.36 -15.52 -50.43
CA LEU A 41 9.47 -14.62 -50.12
C LEU A 41 10.82 -15.18 -50.58
N GLU A 42 10.99 -16.51 -50.58
CA GLU A 42 12.15 -17.17 -51.21
C GLU A 42 12.23 -16.85 -52.71
N LEU A 43 11.08 -16.86 -53.39
CA LEU A 43 10.98 -16.59 -54.82
C LEU A 43 11.03 -15.09 -55.14
N ASN A 44 10.44 -14.24 -54.28
CA ASN A 44 10.49 -12.79 -54.39
C ASN A 44 10.65 -12.12 -53.00
N PRO A 45 11.89 -11.80 -52.59
CA PRO A 45 12.17 -11.22 -51.28
C PRO A 45 11.54 -9.84 -51.05
N ASN A 46 11.29 -9.08 -52.12
CA ASN A 46 10.79 -7.70 -52.04
C ASN A 46 9.26 -7.60 -52.08
N ASN A 47 8.55 -8.68 -51.74
CA ASN A 47 7.09 -8.72 -51.76
C ASN A 47 6.50 -8.32 -50.39
N ALA A 48 6.17 -7.04 -50.24
CA ALA A 48 5.53 -6.50 -49.04
C ALA A 48 4.21 -7.24 -48.68
N VAL A 49 3.41 -7.63 -49.68
CA VAL A 49 2.13 -8.33 -49.45
C VAL A 49 2.37 -9.74 -48.88
N ALA A 50 3.44 -10.41 -49.28
CA ALA A 50 3.80 -11.71 -48.70
C ALA A 50 4.29 -11.57 -47.25
N LEU A 51 5.06 -10.53 -46.92
CA LEU A 51 5.46 -10.22 -45.53
C LEU A 51 4.24 -9.91 -44.66
N LEU A 52 3.25 -9.17 -45.17
CA LEU A 52 2.00 -8.90 -44.47
C LEU A 52 1.26 -10.20 -44.15
N ARG A 53 1.14 -11.11 -45.13
CA ARG A 53 0.47 -12.41 -44.95
C ARG A 53 1.23 -13.32 -43.99
N LYS A 54 2.57 -13.30 -44.04
CA LYS A 54 3.43 -13.99 -43.09
C LYS A 54 3.17 -13.50 -41.66
N GLY A 55 3.27 -12.20 -41.43
CA GLY A 55 3.03 -11.61 -40.11
C GLY A 55 1.63 -11.86 -39.57
N LEU A 56 0.59 -11.85 -40.43
CA LEU A 56 -0.77 -12.20 -40.04
C LEU A 56 -0.89 -13.66 -39.59
N GLY A 57 -0.29 -14.59 -40.33
CA GLY A 57 -0.25 -16.00 -39.95
C GLY A 57 0.46 -16.20 -38.61
N GLU A 58 1.64 -15.62 -38.44
CA GLU A 58 2.43 -15.69 -37.19
C GLU A 58 1.69 -15.11 -35.99
N TYR A 59 0.99 -13.98 -36.18
CA TYR A 59 0.17 -13.34 -35.15
C TYR A 59 -0.92 -14.29 -34.65
N HIS A 60 -1.61 -14.97 -35.56
CA HIS A 60 -2.68 -15.91 -35.19
C HIS A 60 -2.15 -17.22 -34.57
N ILE A 61 -0.91 -17.61 -34.86
CA ILE A 61 -0.18 -18.71 -34.19
C ILE A 61 0.30 -18.28 -32.79
N LYS A 62 0.12 -17.02 -32.40
CA LYS A 62 0.61 -16.39 -31.17
C LYS A 62 2.13 -16.23 -31.12
N ASN A 63 2.81 -16.30 -32.27
CA ASN A 63 4.23 -15.96 -32.36
C ASN A 63 4.39 -14.46 -32.65
N TYR A 64 4.04 -13.64 -31.66
CA TYR A 64 3.98 -12.18 -31.81
C TYR A 64 5.34 -11.54 -32.08
N ALA A 65 6.43 -12.15 -31.61
CA ALA A 65 7.79 -11.66 -31.84
C ALA A 65 8.17 -11.77 -33.32
N SER A 66 8.01 -12.95 -33.93
CA SER A 66 8.26 -13.14 -35.37
C SER A 66 7.30 -12.31 -36.22
N ALA A 67 6.02 -12.23 -35.83
CA ALA A 67 5.04 -11.38 -36.52
C ALA A 67 5.47 -9.91 -36.58
N LEU A 68 5.98 -9.37 -35.46
CA LEU A 68 6.47 -8.00 -35.37
C LEU A 68 7.65 -7.75 -36.32
N GLU A 69 8.57 -8.70 -36.45
CA GLU A 69 9.70 -8.61 -37.39
C GLU A 69 9.21 -8.60 -38.84
N SER A 70 8.34 -9.54 -39.20
CA SER A 70 7.72 -9.63 -40.52
C SER A 70 7.00 -8.33 -40.92
N PHE A 71 6.23 -7.74 -40.00
CA PHE A 71 5.54 -6.47 -40.28
C PHE A 71 6.50 -5.27 -40.40
N ARG A 72 7.56 -5.21 -39.58
CA ARG A 72 8.57 -4.15 -39.66
C ARG A 72 9.37 -4.24 -40.96
N GLU A 73 9.68 -5.44 -41.42
CA GLU A 73 10.33 -5.65 -42.71
C GLU A 73 9.40 -5.23 -43.86
N GLY A 74 8.12 -5.61 -43.80
CA GLY A 74 7.11 -5.19 -44.78
C GLY A 74 6.97 -3.67 -44.86
N GLN A 75 6.94 -2.99 -43.71
CA GLN A 75 6.89 -1.52 -43.64
C GLN A 75 8.10 -0.83 -44.27
N ARG A 76 9.28 -1.44 -44.24
CA ARG A 76 10.48 -0.89 -44.91
C ARG A 76 10.37 -0.95 -46.43
N LEU A 77 9.64 -1.94 -46.96
CA LEU A 77 9.42 -2.12 -48.39
C LEU A 77 8.24 -1.29 -48.91
N ASP A 78 7.15 -1.23 -48.12
CA ASP A 78 5.97 -0.44 -48.40
C ASP A 78 5.57 0.37 -47.16
N ASN A 79 5.89 1.66 -47.20
CA ASN A 79 5.61 2.61 -46.12
C ASN A 79 4.35 3.43 -46.36
N VAL A 80 3.63 3.17 -47.45
CA VAL A 80 2.42 3.92 -47.83
C VAL A 80 1.18 3.32 -47.16
N ASP A 81 1.20 2.01 -46.92
CA ASP A 81 0.09 1.30 -46.28
C ASP A 81 0.16 1.38 -44.75
N ASP A 82 -0.85 2.02 -44.16
CA ASP A 82 -1.03 2.11 -42.70
C ASP A 82 -1.27 0.74 -42.05
N THR A 83 -1.61 -0.28 -42.85
CA THR A 83 -1.86 -1.65 -42.38
C THR A 83 -0.69 -2.19 -41.56
N PHE A 84 0.56 -2.01 -42.00
CA PHE A 84 1.72 -2.45 -41.23
C PHE A 84 1.83 -1.77 -39.87
N THR A 85 1.62 -0.45 -39.83
CA THR A 85 1.68 0.33 -38.59
C THR A 85 0.63 -0.14 -37.58
N ILE A 86 -0.59 -0.43 -38.04
CA ILE A 86 -1.68 -0.95 -37.20
C ILE A 86 -1.30 -2.30 -36.58
N TRP A 87 -0.76 -3.22 -37.39
CA TRP A 87 -0.37 -4.54 -36.92
C TRP A 87 0.87 -4.54 -36.02
N ILE A 88 1.86 -3.69 -36.31
CA ILE A 88 3.03 -3.47 -35.44
C ILE A 88 2.57 -3.03 -34.06
N LYS A 89 1.74 -1.98 -33.99
CA LYS A 89 1.20 -1.47 -32.72
C LYS A 89 0.44 -2.56 -31.96
N ARG A 90 -0.39 -3.33 -32.65
CA ARG A 90 -1.15 -4.44 -32.05
C ARG A 90 -0.25 -5.55 -31.51
N CYS A 91 0.83 -5.89 -32.21
CA CYS A 91 1.82 -6.86 -31.73
C CYS A 91 2.55 -6.34 -30.49
N GLU A 92 2.95 -5.06 -30.48
CA GLU A 92 3.62 -4.42 -29.34
C GLU A 92 2.70 -4.36 -28.10
N GLU A 93 1.43 -4.01 -28.27
CA GLU A 93 0.44 -4.05 -27.20
C GLU A 93 0.25 -5.48 -26.64
N THR A 94 0.15 -6.48 -27.52
CA THR A 94 -0.02 -7.88 -27.12
C THR A 94 1.23 -8.43 -26.43
N LEU A 95 2.42 -8.07 -26.91
CA LEU A 95 3.70 -8.41 -26.28
C LEU A 95 3.85 -7.72 -24.92
N ASN A 96 3.39 -6.49 -24.78
CA ASN A 96 3.41 -5.80 -23.48
C ASN A 96 2.41 -6.43 -22.50
N ILE A 97 1.22 -6.83 -22.94
CA ILE A 97 0.24 -7.54 -22.09
C ILE A 97 0.80 -8.90 -21.67
N THR A 98 1.33 -9.67 -22.61
CA THR A 98 1.96 -10.96 -22.28
C THR A 98 3.19 -10.77 -21.42
N PHE A 99 3.97 -9.69 -21.57
CA PHE A 99 5.03 -9.34 -20.63
C PHE A 99 4.46 -9.02 -19.25
N VAL A 100 3.37 -8.28 -19.11
CA VAL A 100 2.73 -8.01 -17.80
C VAL A 100 2.16 -9.30 -17.18
N GLU A 101 1.56 -10.20 -17.97
CA GLU A 101 1.06 -11.50 -17.49
C GLU A 101 2.19 -12.48 -17.16
N ILE A 102 3.26 -12.51 -17.97
CA ILE A 102 4.45 -13.34 -17.76
C ILE A 102 5.28 -12.79 -16.62
N VAL A 103 5.44 -11.47 -16.45
CA VAL A 103 6.06 -10.89 -15.24
C VAL A 103 5.15 -11.09 -14.03
N GLY A 104 3.83 -11.23 -14.23
CA GLY A 104 2.90 -11.73 -13.22
C GLY A 104 3.08 -13.20 -12.86
N PHE A 105 3.73 -14.02 -13.70
CA PHE A 105 3.88 -15.47 -13.54
C PHE A 105 5.33 -15.99 -13.42
N PHE A 106 6.31 -15.21 -13.88
CA PHE A 106 7.72 -15.51 -13.95
C PHE A 106 8.48 -14.31 -13.41
N PHE A 107 9.10 -14.56 -12.27
CA PHE A 107 9.91 -13.70 -11.42
C PHE A 107 9.17 -12.87 -10.37
N PHE A 108 9.44 -13.30 -9.14
CA PHE A 108 9.02 -12.78 -7.85
C PHE A 108 7.70 -13.35 -7.34
N CYS A 109 7.84 -14.33 -6.44
CA CYS A 109 6.93 -14.39 -5.31
C CYS A 109 6.77 -12.96 -4.81
N LEU A 110 5.55 -12.42 -4.93
CA LEU A 110 5.23 -11.04 -4.63
C LEU A 110 5.61 -10.79 -3.18
N LEU A 111 6.86 -10.34 -2.93
CA LEU A 111 7.34 -10.02 -1.61
C LEU A 111 6.45 -8.89 -1.13
N ARG A 112 5.50 -9.25 -0.28
CA ARG A 112 4.62 -8.26 0.32
C ARG A 112 5.50 -7.36 1.16
N TYR A 113 5.76 -6.18 0.64
CA TYR A 113 6.46 -5.13 1.33
C TYR A 113 5.50 -3.99 1.63
N ASP A 114 5.73 -3.34 2.75
CA ASP A 114 5.06 -2.10 3.14
C ASP A 114 6.11 -1.00 3.22
N TRP A 115 5.73 0.24 3.02
CA TRP A 115 6.67 1.34 3.15
C TRP A 115 6.02 2.56 3.78
N TYR A 116 6.83 3.27 4.56
CA TYR A 116 6.48 4.55 5.13
C TYR A 116 7.69 5.47 5.11
N GLN A 117 7.48 6.74 5.38
CA GLN A 117 8.56 7.72 5.38
C GLN A 117 8.49 8.62 6.60
N THR A 118 9.66 9.09 6.98
CA THR A 118 9.87 10.19 7.92
C THR A 118 10.38 11.40 7.14
N GLU A 119 10.59 12.52 7.81
CA GLU A 119 11.17 13.71 7.17
C GLU A 119 12.55 13.44 6.56
N SER A 120 13.33 12.50 7.12
CA SER A 120 14.72 12.30 6.74
C SER A 120 15.05 10.90 6.16
N GLN A 121 14.14 9.94 6.27
CA GLN A 121 14.36 8.55 5.85
C GLN A 121 13.09 7.94 5.23
N VAL A 122 13.28 7.04 4.28
CA VAL A 122 12.24 6.14 3.76
C VAL A 122 12.51 4.74 4.29
N ILE A 123 11.48 4.09 4.82
CA ILE A 123 11.59 2.76 5.42
C ILE A 123 10.72 1.80 4.62
N VAL A 124 11.33 0.74 4.11
CA VAL A 124 10.66 -0.37 3.42
C VAL A 124 10.74 -1.60 4.32
N THR A 125 9.61 -2.22 4.57
CA THR A 125 9.48 -3.41 5.41
C THR A 125 9.06 -4.59 4.55
N ILE A 126 9.91 -5.59 4.45
CA ILE A 126 9.64 -6.83 3.71
C ILE A 126 9.18 -7.89 4.70
N MET A 127 7.98 -8.44 4.52
CA MET A 127 7.42 -9.45 5.42
C MET A 127 7.93 -10.85 5.04
N ILE A 128 8.94 -11.34 5.74
CA ILE A 128 9.56 -12.65 5.51
C ILE A 128 9.89 -13.33 6.83
N LYS A 129 9.50 -14.60 6.97
CA LYS A 129 9.74 -15.39 8.19
C LYS A 129 11.04 -16.18 8.04
N ASN A 130 11.76 -16.34 9.14
CA ASN A 130 12.94 -17.21 9.22
C ASN A 130 14.12 -16.78 8.32
N ALA A 131 14.25 -15.49 8.04
CA ALA A 131 15.42 -14.97 7.32
C ALA A 131 16.58 -14.76 8.30
N GLN A 132 17.77 -15.28 7.96
CA GLN A 132 19.00 -15.03 8.70
C GLN A 132 19.77 -13.86 8.09
N LYS A 133 20.63 -13.22 8.89
CA LYS A 133 21.39 -12.04 8.44
C LYS A 133 22.37 -12.38 7.31
N ASP A 134 22.94 -13.58 7.32
CA ASP A 134 23.95 -14.00 6.34
C ASP A 134 23.35 -14.34 4.97
N ASP A 135 22.05 -14.64 4.93
CA ASP A 135 21.32 -14.99 3.71
C ASP A 135 20.62 -13.79 3.04
N VAL A 136 20.72 -12.61 3.66
CA VAL A 136 20.11 -11.37 3.19
C VAL A 136 21.20 -10.42 2.71
N SER A 137 21.13 -10.04 1.43
CA SER A 137 21.99 -9.03 0.84
C SER A 137 21.15 -7.87 0.32
N VAL A 138 21.48 -6.66 0.75
CA VAL A 138 20.82 -5.43 0.29
C VAL A 138 21.86 -4.50 -0.31
N GLN A 139 21.65 -4.12 -1.56
CA GLN A 139 22.48 -3.18 -2.30
C GLN A 139 21.70 -1.88 -2.52
N PHE A 140 22.34 -0.77 -2.18
CA PHE A 140 21.82 0.57 -2.37
C PHE A 140 22.55 1.27 -3.51
N SER A 141 21.79 1.82 -4.45
CA SER A 141 22.26 2.75 -5.48
C SER A 141 21.53 4.09 -5.31
N GLU A 142 21.96 5.14 -6.01
CA GLU A 142 21.35 6.46 -5.85
C GLU A 142 19.84 6.46 -6.13
N LYS A 143 19.37 5.69 -7.13
CA LYS A 143 17.94 5.62 -7.51
C LYS A 143 17.39 4.21 -7.55
N GLU A 144 18.14 3.22 -7.09
CA GLU A 144 17.71 1.82 -7.13
C GLU A 144 18.10 1.12 -5.83
N MET A 145 17.26 0.21 -5.38
CA MET A 145 17.55 -0.67 -4.25
C MET A 145 17.23 -2.11 -4.65
N ASN A 146 18.20 -2.99 -4.41
CA ASN A 146 18.07 -4.41 -4.66
C ASN A 146 18.23 -5.16 -3.34
N ALA A 147 17.22 -5.92 -2.94
CA ALA A 147 17.27 -6.80 -1.77
C ALA A 147 17.09 -8.24 -2.23
N SER A 148 18.09 -9.09 -2.00
CA SER A 148 18.03 -10.53 -2.24
C SER A 148 18.04 -11.28 -0.92
N VAL A 149 17.13 -12.23 -0.76
CA VAL A 149 16.98 -13.07 0.43
C VAL A 149 16.94 -14.53 -0.02
N ARG A 150 17.85 -15.34 0.50
CA ARG A 150 17.85 -16.79 0.30
C ARG A 150 17.26 -17.47 1.53
N LEU A 151 16.10 -18.11 1.41
CA LEU A 151 15.56 -18.86 2.54
C LEU A 151 16.16 -20.26 2.60
N PRO A 152 16.32 -20.84 3.82
CA PRO A 152 16.75 -22.23 3.98
C PRO A 152 15.71 -23.24 3.44
N SER A 153 14.50 -22.80 3.09
CA SER A 153 13.49 -23.58 2.37
C SER A 153 13.82 -23.81 0.89
N GLY A 154 14.86 -23.16 0.35
CA GLY A 154 15.26 -23.26 -1.06
C GLY A 154 14.58 -22.24 -1.98
N GLU A 155 13.82 -21.29 -1.42
CA GLU A 155 13.21 -20.20 -2.17
C GLU A 155 14.11 -18.96 -2.15
N ASP A 156 14.55 -18.51 -3.32
CA ASP A 156 15.31 -17.29 -3.51
C ASP A 156 14.33 -16.14 -3.84
N TYR A 157 14.30 -15.15 -2.96
CA TYR A 157 13.51 -13.93 -3.09
C TYR A 157 14.42 -12.79 -3.53
N ASN A 158 14.02 -12.02 -4.54
CA ASN A 158 14.69 -10.78 -4.85
C ASN A 158 13.66 -9.66 -5.05
N LEU A 159 13.99 -8.47 -4.57
CA LEU A 159 13.14 -7.30 -4.64
C LEU A 159 14.00 -6.18 -5.22
N ARG A 160 13.66 -5.77 -6.43
CA ARG A 160 14.27 -4.62 -7.09
C ARG A 160 13.27 -3.48 -7.11
N LEU A 161 13.61 -2.38 -6.44
CA LEU A 161 12.81 -1.16 -6.40
C LEU A 161 13.56 -0.05 -7.14
N VAL A 162 12.91 0.52 -8.16
CA VAL A 162 13.41 1.71 -8.87
C VAL A 162 12.79 2.94 -8.22
N LEU A 163 13.58 3.63 -7.41
CA LEU A 163 13.13 4.72 -6.55
C LEU A 163 12.84 5.98 -7.36
N LEU A 164 11.73 6.64 -7.03
CA LEU A 164 11.35 7.91 -7.67
C LEU A 164 12.38 9.02 -7.38
N HIS A 165 12.89 9.05 -6.15
CA HIS A 165 13.85 10.06 -5.69
C HIS A 165 15.19 9.43 -5.33
N SER A 166 16.25 10.24 -5.43
CA SER A 166 17.58 9.81 -5.04
C SER A 166 17.67 9.55 -3.53
N ILE A 167 18.46 8.56 -3.13
CA ILE A 167 18.82 8.23 -1.74
C ILE A 167 20.33 8.40 -1.54
N VAL A 168 20.79 8.46 -0.29
CA VAL A 168 22.21 8.47 0.07
C VAL A 168 22.62 7.04 0.44
N PRO A 169 23.32 6.28 -0.44
CA PRO A 169 23.62 4.86 -0.20
C PRO A 169 24.48 4.65 1.05
N GLY A 170 25.48 5.52 1.28
CA GLY A 170 26.40 5.40 2.40
C GLY A 170 25.79 5.61 3.80
N GLN A 171 24.58 6.17 3.89
CA GLN A 171 23.84 6.34 5.15
C GLN A 171 22.59 5.45 5.22
N SER A 172 22.38 4.60 4.22
CA SER A 172 21.27 3.66 4.17
C SER A 172 21.67 2.35 4.85
N THR A 173 20.76 1.78 5.62
CA THR A 173 21.02 0.60 6.46
C THR A 173 19.85 -0.37 6.38
N PHE A 174 20.08 -1.64 6.70
CA PHE A 174 19.00 -2.62 6.83
C PHE A 174 19.14 -3.41 8.14
N LYS A 175 18.01 -3.91 8.64
CA LYS A 175 17.91 -4.76 9.83
C LYS A 175 17.09 -5.98 9.50
N VAL A 176 17.66 -7.16 9.74
CA VAL A 176 16.98 -8.45 9.59
C VAL A 176 16.39 -8.82 10.94
N LEU A 177 15.08 -9.03 10.99
CA LEU A 177 14.34 -9.54 12.15
C LEU A 177 13.76 -10.91 11.80
N SER A 178 13.28 -11.64 12.80
CA SER A 178 12.72 -13.00 12.62
C SER A 178 11.46 -13.05 11.77
N THR A 179 10.69 -11.96 11.72
CA THR A 179 9.40 -11.86 11.03
C THR A 179 9.38 -10.90 9.84
N LYS A 180 10.43 -10.09 9.68
CA LYS A 180 10.51 -9.04 8.66
C LYS A 180 11.93 -8.54 8.45
N ILE A 181 12.18 -7.91 7.32
CA ILE A 181 13.41 -7.17 7.04
C ILE A 181 13.04 -5.69 6.92
N GLU A 182 13.65 -4.84 7.72
CA GLU A 182 13.48 -3.39 7.67
C GLU A 182 14.66 -2.75 6.93
N ILE A 183 14.40 -2.11 5.81
CA ILE A 183 15.37 -1.40 4.99
C ILE A 183 15.13 0.10 5.17
N LYS A 184 16.14 0.82 5.68
CA LYS A 184 16.10 2.26 5.94
C LYS A 184 16.99 2.98 4.95
N MET A 185 16.37 3.75 4.07
CA MET A 185 17.05 4.56 3.07
C MET A 185 17.08 6.02 3.51
N LYS A 186 18.26 6.64 3.49
CA LYS A 186 18.43 8.05 3.87
C LYS A 186 18.05 8.94 2.69
N LYS A 187 17.18 9.93 2.92
CA LYS A 187 16.86 10.96 1.92
C LYS A 187 17.96 12.04 1.90
N PRO A 188 18.40 12.50 0.71
CA PRO A 188 19.34 13.61 0.58
C PRO A 188 18.68 14.94 0.95
N GLU A 189 17.41 15.10 0.59
CA GLU A 189 16.59 16.28 0.88
C GLU A 189 15.34 15.88 1.67
N ALA A 190 14.81 16.80 2.48
CA ALA A 190 13.56 16.61 3.22
C ALA A 190 12.33 16.71 2.30
N VAL A 191 12.32 15.93 1.21
CA VAL A 191 11.24 15.85 0.23
C VAL A 191 10.25 14.77 0.65
N ARG A 192 8.95 15.05 0.50
CA ARG A 192 7.88 14.07 0.70
C ARG A 192 7.70 13.24 -0.57
N TRP A 193 7.84 11.94 -0.45
CA TRP A 193 7.68 11.02 -1.58
C TRP A 193 6.18 10.72 -1.74
N GLU A 194 5.59 11.06 -2.89
CA GLU A 194 4.20 10.68 -3.19
C GLU A 194 4.09 9.20 -3.57
N LYS A 195 5.13 8.67 -4.21
CA LYS A 195 5.28 7.26 -4.57
C LYS A 195 6.70 6.79 -4.25
N LEU A 196 6.83 5.50 -3.94
CA LEU A 196 8.12 4.85 -3.73
C LEU A 196 8.85 4.65 -5.06
N GLU A 197 8.12 4.19 -6.07
CA GLU A 197 8.65 3.84 -7.39
C GLU A 197 8.18 4.84 -8.47
N GLY A 198 9.05 5.15 -9.42
CA GLY A 198 8.67 5.96 -10.58
C GLY A 198 9.80 6.26 -11.54
N GLN A 199 9.44 6.40 -12.81
CA GLN A 199 10.36 6.65 -13.91
C GLN A 199 10.53 8.15 -14.12
N GLY A 200 11.50 8.75 -13.42
CA GLY A 200 12.24 9.90 -13.93
C GLY A 200 11.59 11.29 -13.98
N ASP A 201 10.33 11.51 -13.59
CA ASP A 201 9.83 12.89 -13.45
C ASP A 201 10.26 13.47 -12.10
N SER A 202 11.27 14.34 -12.12
CA SER A 202 11.64 15.17 -10.98
C SER A 202 10.43 16.04 -10.60
N PRO A 203 9.81 15.86 -9.42
CA PRO A 203 8.73 16.75 -9.03
C PRO A 203 9.31 18.15 -8.81
N LYS A 204 8.66 19.16 -9.40
CA LYS A 204 8.94 20.57 -9.13
C LYS A 204 8.92 20.78 -7.62
N LEU A 205 10.08 21.13 -7.05
CA LEU A 205 10.26 21.43 -5.64
C LEU A 205 9.18 22.42 -5.17
N LYS A 206 8.25 21.96 -4.34
CA LYS A 206 7.61 22.85 -3.36
C LYS A 206 8.51 22.90 -2.15
N GLN A 207 9.46 23.83 -2.21
CA GLN A 207 10.29 24.24 -1.10
C GLN A 207 9.38 24.71 0.04
N PHE A 208 9.60 24.19 1.25
CA PHE A 208 8.90 24.63 2.43
C PHE A 208 9.49 25.98 2.87
N THR A 209 8.88 27.09 2.47
CA THR A 209 9.08 28.38 3.14
C THR A 209 8.15 28.44 4.35
N PRO A 210 8.65 28.65 5.59
CA PRO A 210 7.82 28.78 6.79
C PRO A 210 7.00 30.08 6.85
N ASP A 211 6.89 30.83 5.75
CA ASP A 211 6.17 32.11 5.71
C ASP A 211 5.40 32.22 4.40
N THR A 212 4.25 31.57 4.33
CA THR A 212 3.12 32.13 3.60
C THR A 212 1.87 31.54 4.20
N GLN A 213 1.18 32.36 5.00
CA GLN A 213 -0.19 32.12 5.42
C GLN A 213 -1.01 31.75 4.17
N HIS A 214 -1.31 30.47 4.00
CA HIS A 214 -2.36 30.01 3.12
C HIS A 214 -3.69 30.47 3.76
N LEU A 215 -4.08 31.71 3.47
CA LEU A 215 -5.42 32.21 3.68
C LEU A 215 -6.35 31.41 2.76
N TYR A 216 -6.86 30.31 3.30
CA TYR A 216 -8.05 29.65 2.79
C TYR A 216 -9.21 30.63 2.95
N PRO A 217 -10.04 30.90 1.93
CA PRO A 217 -11.25 31.69 2.12
C PRO A 217 -12.25 30.79 2.85
N SER A 218 -12.06 30.64 4.16
CA SER A 218 -13.00 29.90 5.00
C SER A 218 -14.26 30.74 5.10
N SER A 219 -15.36 30.23 4.56
CA SER A 219 -16.69 30.83 4.59
C SER A 219 -17.33 30.78 5.99
N SER A 220 -16.54 30.86 7.05
CA SER A 220 -16.97 30.77 8.43
C SER A 220 -16.31 31.87 9.24
N HIS A 221 -17.05 32.95 9.53
CA HIS A 221 -16.63 34.07 10.39
C HIS A 221 -16.50 33.69 11.88
N TYR A 222 -16.42 32.40 12.20
CA TYR A 222 -16.33 31.91 13.57
C TYR A 222 -15.17 30.93 13.69
N THR A 223 -14.08 31.38 14.29
CA THR A 223 -12.97 30.54 14.73
C THR A 223 -13.11 30.34 16.24
N ARG A 224 -13.59 29.15 16.65
CA ARG A 224 -13.58 28.77 18.06
C ARG A 224 -12.14 28.51 18.47
N ASN A 225 -11.60 29.33 19.38
CA ASN A 225 -10.24 29.17 19.85
C ASN A 225 -10.16 27.98 20.82
N TRP A 226 -9.69 26.84 20.31
CA TRP A 226 -9.60 25.58 21.05
C TRP A 226 -8.62 25.65 22.22
N ASP A 227 -7.56 26.45 22.12
CA ASP A 227 -6.59 26.62 23.22
C ASP A 227 -7.24 27.33 24.42
N LYS A 228 -8.07 28.34 24.15
CA LYS A 228 -8.84 29.02 25.20
C LYS A 228 -9.85 28.06 25.84
N LEU A 229 -10.44 27.16 25.04
CA LEU A 229 -11.40 26.17 25.53
C LEU A 229 -10.76 25.13 26.43
N VAL A 230 -9.54 24.68 26.11
CA VAL A 230 -8.78 23.74 26.96
C VAL A 230 -8.36 24.42 28.27
N VAL A 231 -8.05 25.71 28.23
CA VAL A 231 -7.75 26.49 29.44
C VAL A 231 -9.02 26.70 30.28
N GLU A 232 -10.15 27.06 29.66
CA GLU A 232 -11.44 27.20 30.34
C GLU A 232 -11.92 25.88 30.92
N ILE A 233 -11.80 24.75 30.22
CA ILE A 233 -12.14 23.42 30.75
C ILE A 233 -11.23 23.07 31.93
N LYS A 234 -9.92 23.35 31.86
CA LYS A 234 -9.01 23.08 33.00
C LYS A 234 -9.29 23.99 34.19
N GLU A 235 -9.72 25.23 33.95
CA GLU A 235 -10.14 26.14 35.01
C GLU A 235 -11.52 25.74 35.58
N GLU A 236 -12.45 25.26 34.76
CA GLU A 236 -13.73 24.67 35.16
C GLU A 236 -13.54 23.36 35.92
N GLU A 237 -12.67 22.44 35.50
CA GLU A 237 -12.33 21.23 36.27
C GLU A 237 -11.70 21.56 37.64
N LYS A 238 -11.03 22.72 37.75
CA LYS A 238 -10.40 23.19 38.98
C LYS A 238 -11.37 23.97 39.88
N ASN A 239 -12.39 24.61 39.28
CA ASN A 239 -13.44 25.38 39.97
C ASN A 239 -14.77 24.61 40.11
N GLU A 240 -14.90 23.43 39.49
CA GLU A 240 -15.95 22.48 39.78
C GLU A 240 -15.76 22.10 41.24
N LYS A 241 -16.54 22.78 42.08
CA LYS A 241 -16.85 22.36 43.43
C LYS A 241 -17.15 20.87 43.33
N LEU A 242 -16.41 20.07 44.09
CA LEU A 242 -16.70 18.66 44.31
C LEU A 242 -18.12 18.52 44.91
N GLU A 243 -19.17 18.70 44.11
CA GLU A 243 -20.54 18.53 44.56
C GLU A 243 -20.87 17.04 44.57
N GLY A 244 -21.28 16.57 45.75
CA GLY A 244 -21.61 15.17 46.02
C GLY A 244 -20.80 14.59 47.18
N ASP A 245 -20.72 13.26 47.23
CA ASP A 245 -20.20 12.49 48.37
C ASP A 245 -18.75 12.81 48.73
N ALA A 246 -17.94 13.31 47.78
CA ALA A 246 -16.54 13.64 48.02
C ALA A 246 -16.34 14.89 48.91
N ALA A 247 -17.17 15.93 48.76
CA ALA A 247 -17.13 17.08 49.67
C ALA A 247 -17.71 16.73 51.03
N LEU A 248 -18.77 15.90 51.07
CA LEU A 248 -19.37 15.44 52.32
C LEU A 248 -18.38 14.57 53.12
N ASN A 249 -17.67 13.67 52.44
CA ASN A 249 -16.60 12.86 53.06
C ASN A 249 -15.44 13.72 53.58
N LYS A 250 -15.03 14.76 52.85
CA LYS A 250 -14.03 15.71 53.36
C LYS A 250 -14.52 16.48 54.59
N LEU A 251 -15.79 16.88 54.60
CA LEU A 251 -16.41 17.52 55.76
C LEU A 251 -16.41 16.58 56.98
N PHE A 252 -16.76 15.30 56.81
CA PHE A 252 -16.72 14.33 57.90
C PHE A 252 -15.30 14.03 58.40
N GLN A 253 -14.31 13.98 57.51
CA GLN A 253 -12.90 13.84 57.91
C GLN A 253 -12.44 15.02 58.77
N GLN A 254 -12.86 16.23 58.42
CA GLN A 254 -12.54 17.43 59.19
C GLN A 254 -13.26 17.47 60.54
N ILE A 255 -14.54 17.09 60.60
CA ILE A 255 -15.28 16.97 61.87
C ILE A 255 -14.64 15.90 62.77
N TYR A 256 -14.14 14.82 62.18
CA TYR A 256 -13.42 13.78 62.93
C TYR A 256 -12.06 14.27 63.42
N SER A 257 -11.29 15.03 62.63
CA SER A 257 -10.00 15.56 63.07
C SER A 257 -10.16 16.57 64.20
N ASP A 258 -11.12 17.48 64.06
CA ASP A 258 -11.32 18.62 64.95
C ASP A 258 -12.21 18.29 66.16
N GLY A 259 -12.90 17.14 66.14
CA GLY A 259 -13.80 16.69 67.19
C GLY A 259 -13.11 16.23 68.48
N THR A 260 -13.78 16.46 69.61
CA THR A 260 -13.39 15.90 70.91
C THR A 260 -13.54 14.37 70.92
N ASP A 261 -12.87 13.69 71.85
CA ASP A 261 -12.90 12.22 71.93
C ASP A 261 -14.32 11.64 72.05
N GLU A 262 -15.24 12.38 72.67
CA GLU A 262 -16.66 12.00 72.74
C GLU A 262 -17.36 12.02 71.38
N VAL A 263 -17.05 13.02 70.54
CA VAL A 263 -17.59 13.14 69.18
C VAL A 263 -17.05 12.01 68.30
N LYS A 264 -15.74 11.74 68.37
CA LYS A 264 -15.10 10.62 67.66
C LYS A 264 -15.70 9.28 68.07
N ARG A 265 -16.00 9.11 69.36
CA ARG A 265 -16.63 7.90 69.89
C ARG A 265 -18.07 7.74 69.39
N ALA A 266 -18.84 8.83 69.34
CA ALA A 266 -20.19 8.84 68.80
C ALA A 266 -20.23 8.50 67.31
N MET A 267 -19.31 9.08 66.55
CA MET A 267 -19.16 8.84 65.12
C MET A 267 -18.78 7.38 64.84
N ASN A 268 -17.77 6.85 65.54
CA ASN A 268 -17.35 5.47 65.35
C ASN A 268 -18.46 4.46 65.73
N LYS A 269 -19.17 4.69 66.83
CA LYS A 269 -20.25 3.80 67.27
C LYS A 269 -21.44 3.84 66.31
N SER A 270 -21.90 5.03 65.92
CA SER A 270 -23.03 5.18 64.98
C SER A 270 -22.72 4.60 63.60
N PHE A 271 -21.50 4.84 63.10
CA PHE A 271 -21.07 4.31 61.81
C PHE A 271 -20.98 2.78 61.80
N MET A 272 -20.40 2.18 62.85
CA MET A 272 -20.30 0.72 62.95
C MET A 272 -21.66 0.05 63.14
N GLU A 273 -22.53 0.59 63.98
CA GLU A 273 -23.85 -0.01 64.24
C GLU A 273 -24.80 0.10 63.05
N SER A 274 -24.71 1.19 62.29
CA SER A 274 -25.52 1.44 61.09
C SER A 274 -24.95 0.79 59.82
N GLY A 275 -23.85 0.04 59.89
CA GLY A 275 -23.24 -0.57 58.70
C GLY A 275 -22.67 0.46 57.71
N GLY A 276 -22.36 1.66 58.19
CA GLY A 276 -21.74 2.74 57.42
C GLY A 276 -22.71 3.72 56.77
N THR A 277 -24.02 3.64 57.05
CA THR A 277 -25.02 4.51 56.41
C THR A 277 -25.41 5.73 57.24
N VAL A 278 -25.21 5.71 58.56
CA VAL A 278 -25.60 6.81 59.47
C VAL A 278 -24.41 7.24 60.34
N LEU A 279 -24.14 8.55 60.39
CA LEU A 279 -23.08 9.14 61.19
C LEU A 279 -23.64 10.23 62.11
N SER A 280 -23.50 10.06 63.43
CA SER A 280 -23.97 11.02 64.43
C SER A 280 -22.84 11.47 65.35
N THR A 281 -22.81 12.76 65.65
CA THR A 281 -21.78 13.43 66.48
C THR A 281 -22.17 13.55 67.96
N ASN A 282 -23.40 13.18 68.34
CA ASN A 282 -23.91 13.35 69.70
C ASN A 282 -23.83 12.05 70.53
N TRP A 283 -22.85 11.97 71.44
CA TRP A 283 -22.63 10.80 72.29
C TRP A 283 -23.78 10.51 73.26
N SER A 284 -24.47 11.54 73.75
CA SER A 284 -25.53 11.36 74.76
C SER A 284 -26.74 10.55 74.25
N ASP A 285 -26.96 10.58 72.93
CA ASP A 285 -28.04 9.88 72.26
C ASP A 285 -27.60 8.51 71.74
N VAL A 286 -26.50 8.47 70.99
CA VAL A 286 -25.92 7.26 70.39
C VAL A 286 -25.33 6.32 71.45
N GLY A 287 -24.94 6.85 72.61
CA GLY A 287 -24.41 6.06 73.72
C GLY A 287 -25.45 5.11 74.32
N LYS A 288 -26.73 5.52 74.36
CA LYS A 288 -27.83 4.79 75.04
C LYS A 288 -28.68 3.95 74.09
N ARG A 289 -28.80 4.34 72.82
CA ARG A 289 -29.61 3.65 71.81
C ARG A 289 -28.74 2.95 70.77
N LYS A 290 -29.29 1.92 70.11
CA LYS A 290 -28.65 1.29 68.96
C LYS A 290 -29.05 2.06 67.70
N VAL A 291 -28.08 2.39 66.85
CA VAL A 291 -28.37 3.09 65.59
C VAL A 291 -28.80 2.08 64.53
N GLU A 292 -29.96 2.32 63.92
CA GLU A 292 -30.50 1.46 62.85
C GLU A 292 -29.87 1.80 61.50
N VAL A 293 -29.83 0.79 60.61
CA VAL A 293 -29.34 0.94 59.25
C VAL A 293 -30.39 1.68 58.44
N ASN A 294 -30.08 2.89 58.02
CA ASN A 294 -30.92 3.67 57.11
C ASN A 294 -30.13 3.95 55.82
N PRO A 295 -30.24 3.10 54.79
CA PRO A 295 -29.54 3.32 53.53
C PRO A 295 -30.17 4.50 52.75
N PRO A 296 -29.42 5.18 51.87
CA PRO A 296 -29.96 6.22 51.00
C PRO A 296 -31.12 5.69 50.14
N ASP A 297 -32.08 6.56 49.78
CA ASP A 297 -33.37 6.19 49.16
C ASP A 297 -33.27 5.28 47.91
N ASP A 298 -32.13 5.30 47.20
CA ASP A 298 -31.88 4.48 46.00
C ASP A 298 -31.12 3.16 46.28
N MET A 299 -30.90 2.75 47.54
CA MET A 299 -30.16 1.54 47.90
C MET A 299 -30.86 0.67 48.96
N GLU A 300 -31.02 -0.63 48.66
CA GLU A 300 -31.55 -1.61 49.61
C GLU A 300 -30.41 -2.32 50.38
N TRP A 301 -30.48 -2.30 51.71
CA TRP A 301 -29.52 -3.03 52.55
C TRP A 301 -29.75 -4.55 52.45
N LYS A 302 -28.74 -5.29 51.94
CA LYS A 302 -28.73 -6.76 51.93
C LYS A 302 -27.82 -7.32 53.02
N LYS A 303 -28.39 -8.17 53.87
CA LYS A 303 -27.64 -8.94 54.87
C LYS A 303 -27.15 -10.24 54.21
N PHE A 304 -25.83 -10.36 54.04
CA PHE A 304 -25.17 -11.59 53.58
C PHE A 304 -24.85 -12.51 54.76
#